data_AF-A0A024TJZ5-F1
#
_entry.id   AF-A0A024TJZ5-F1
#
_cell.length_a   1.000
_cell.length_b   1.000
_cell.length_c   1.000
_cell.angle_alpha   90.00
_cell.angle_beta   90.00
_cell.angle_gamma   90.00
#
_symmetry.space_group_name_H-M   'P 1'
#
loop_
_entity.id
_entity.type
_entity.pdbx_description
1 polymer ?
#
loop_
_entity_poly.entity_id
_entity_poly.type
_entity_poly.pdbx_seq_one_letter_code
_entity_poly.pdbx_strand_id
1 'polypeptide(L)'
;MKKEDGPQLGTGLVGRRRRASNVHNHSDETVQLDDELVCILMEIERIYVDFPKPLQIRIEKWVEKISEPILHLQWKKNANNYAILLLHMARRGVFRAPFDKAPPLGPLQTLPRHMICSLDGLQKPPRKPPPHPRNAWLKAYERVVHRTRPTSTESSDFAAVTTPPAPVPQGRDPRRPLSYVEIVNETINNLEAELAAERSTNVSLHEQLEELTRLCKSQAASILESKAELQEANARHSREIERLHTLHAMELDDLKKKHQRQMHDAIISNQLTIASKQAVAQTDTFVDTVIRDDASVQDFMAYIDRFYVETAALTRHAIGGNHAG
;
A
#
# COMPACT_ATOMS: atom_id res chain seq x y z
N MET A 1 -51.20 -65.01 -11.32
CA MET A 1 -50.02 -65.84 -10.96
C MET A 1 -48.87 -64.86 -10.78
N LYS A 2 -48.20 -64.61 -9.66
CA LYS A 2 -48.00 -65.16 -8.30
C LYS A 2 -47.65 -63.92 -7.41
N LYS A 3 -48.32 -63.63 -6.28
CA LYS A 3 -47.92 -63.84 -4.87
C LYS A 3 -46.49 -63.44 -4.45
N GLU A 4 -46.44 -62.71 -3.33
CA GLU A 4 -45.47 -62.66 -2.20
C GLU A 4 -45.03 -61.21 -1.88
N ASP A 5 -45.56 -60.60 -0.81
CA ASP A 5 -45.19 -60.70 0.62
C ASP A 5 -43.95 -59.85 0.98
N GLY A 6 -44.12 -58.96 1.95
CA GLY A 6 -43.09 -58.01 2.42
C GLY A 6 -41.91 -58.67 3.13
N PRO A 7 -40.94 -57.86 3.62
CA PRO A 7 -41.04 -57.53 5.03
C PRO A 7 -40.63 -56.10 5.40
N GLN A 8 -41.19 -55.69 6.54
CA GLN A 8 -40.84 -54.51 7.32
C GLN A 8 -39.36 -54.55 7.74
N LEU A 9 -38.64 -53.45 7.52
CA LEU A 9 -37.39 -53.16 8.21
C LEU A 9 -37.67 -52.13 9.29
N GLY A 10 -37.61 -52.60 10.54
CA GLY A 10 -37.68 -51.78 11.71
C GLY A 10 -36.39 -51.03 12.00
N THR A 11 -36.53 -50.13 12.98
CA THR A 11 -35.52 -49.68 13.94
C THR A 11 -34.40 -48.75 13.45
N GLY A 12 -34.34 -47.56 14.05
CA GLY A 12 -33.05 -46.96 14.39
C GLY A 12 -32.85 -45.46 14.17
N LEU A 13 -33.78 -44.57 14.52
CA LEU A 13 -33.48 -43.12 14.57
C LEU A 13 -34.08 -42.41 15.78
N VAL A 14 -33.81 -42.91 16.99
CA VAL A 14 -33.93 -42.12 18.22
C VAL A 14 -32.61 -42.23 18.97
N GLY A 15 -31.63 -41.38 18.64
CA GLY A 15 -30.33 -41.46 19.33
C GLY A 15 -29.20 -40.52 18.91
N ARG A 16 -29.43 -39.50 18.06
CA ARG A 16 -28.35 -38.61 17.60
C ARG A 16 -28.48 -37.12 17.95
N ARG A 17 -29.51 -36.69 18.70
CA ARG A 17 -29.63 -35.27 19.14
C ARG A 17 -28.98 -34.93 20.48
N ARG A 18 -28.48 -35.89 21.27
CA ARG A 18 -27.84 -35.61 22.57
C ARG A 18 -26.34 -35.32 22.53
N ARG A 19 -25.64 -35.64 21.44
CA ARG A 19 -24.17 -35.45 21.37
C ARG A 19 -23.74 -34.02 21.02
N ALA A 20 -24.47 -33.33 20.14
CA ALA A 20 -24.09 -31.98 19.71
C ALA A 20 -24.26 -30.94 20.83
N SER A 21 -25.30 -31.06 21.66
CA SER A 21 -25.52 -30.20 22.83
C SER A 21 -24.45 -30.37 23.90
N ASN A 22 -23.90 -31.58 24.07
CA ASN A 22 -22.88 -31.84 25.07
C ASN A 22 -21.52 -31.21 24.69
N VAL A 23 -21.19 -31.13 23.40
CA VAL A 23 -19.93 -30.53 22.92
C VAL A 23 -19.95 -29.00 23.02
N HIS A 24 -21.08 -28.35 22.69
CA HIS A 24 -21.25 -26.90 22.92
C HIS A 24 -21.18 -26.52 24.41
N ASN A 25 -21.82 -27.32 25.27
CA ASN A 25 -21.75 -27.07 26.73
C ASN A 25 -20.32 -27.19 27.27
N HIS A 26 -19.49 -28.09 26.73
CA HIS A 26 -18.10 -28.22 27.16
C HIS A 26 -17.24 -27.04 26.71
N SER A 27 -17.43 -26.50 25.49
CA SER A 27 -16.72 -25.29 25.06
C SER A 27 -17.14 -24.08 25.90
N ASP A 28 -18.43 -23.93 26.18
CA ASP A 28 -18.95 -22.83 26.99
C ASP A 28 -18.43 -22.92 28.44
N GLU A 29 -18.37 -24.12 29.02
CA GLU A 29 -17.81 -24.35 30.36
C GLU A 29 -16.30 -24.07 30.40
N THR A 30 -15.54 -24.41 29.34
CA THR A 30 -14.11 -24.08 29.29
C THR A 30 -13.84 -22.60 29.23
N VAL A 31 -14.68 -21.82 28.53
CA VAL A 31 -14.57 -20.36 28.42
C VAL A 31 -14.97 -19.71 29.74
N GLN A 32 -16.08 -20.16 30.35
CA GLN A 32 -16.52 -19.68 31.66
C GLN A 32 -15.44 -19.83 32.73
N LEU A 33 -14.73 -20.97 32.76
CA LEU A 33 -13.65 -21.17 33.72
C LEU A 33 -12.46 -20.23 33.48
N ASP A 34 -12.16 -19.89 32.23
CA ASP A 34 -11.10 -18.92 31.90
C ASP A 34 -11.52 -17.51 32.33
N ASP A 35 -12.76 -17.11 32.06
CA ASP A 35 -13.31 -15.81 32.48
C ASP A 35 -13.33 -15.66 34.01
N GLU A 36 -13.76 -16.72 34.71
CA GLU A 36 -13.72 -16.79 36.18
C GLU A 36 -12.29 -16.62 36.69
N LEU A 37 -11.33 -17.32 36.07
CA LEU A 37 -9.93 -17.25 36.45
C LEU A 37 -9.39 -15.82 36.32
N VAL A 38 -9.64 -15.17 35.19
CA VAL A 38 -9.24 -13.77 34.94
C VAL A 38 -9.81 -12.84 36.00
N CYS A 39 -11.11 -12.96 36.31
CA CYS A 39 -11.75 -12.14 37.34
C CYS A 39 -11.10 -12.30 38.72
N ILE A 40 -10.74 -13.53 39.09
CA ILE A 40 -10.08 -13.83 40.37
C ILE A 40 -8.65 -13.25 40.38
N LEU A 41 -7.90 -13.38 39.30
CA LEU A 41 -6.54 -12.87 39.18
C LEU A 41 -6.48 -11.34 39.25
N MET A 42 -7.40 -10.62 38.59
CA MET A 42 -7.51 -9.16 38.69
C MET A 42 -7.76 -8.69 40.13
N GLU A 43 -8.60 -9.41 40.87
CA GLU A 43 -8.87 -9.09 42.27
C GLU A 43 -7.67 -9.39 43.17
N ILE A 44 -6.89 -10.44 42.87
CA ILE A 44 -5.61 -10.69 43.55
C ILE A 44 -4.65 -9.53 43.26
N GLU A 45 -4.54 -9.10 42.00
CA GLU A 45 -3.69 -7.98 41.56
C GLU A 45 -3.93 -6.70 42.34
N ARG A 46 -5.21 -6.36 42.54
CA ARG A 46 -5.61 -5.20 43.31
C ARG A 46 -5.17 -5.23 44.77
N ILE A 47 -5.06 -6.41 45.38
CA ILE A 47 -4.81 -6.57 46.82
C ILE A 47 -3.32 -6.84 47.09
N TYR A 48 -2.61 -7.53 46.19
CA TYR A 48 -1.28 -8.04 46.55
C TYR A 48 -0.17 -6.97 46.60
N VAL A 49 -0.38 -5.82 45.96
CA VAL A 49 0.53 -4.66 45.97
C VAL A 49 0.77 -4.13 47.38
N ASP A 50 -0.18 -4.31 48.29
CA ASP A 50 -0.06 -3.86 49.68
C ASP A 50 0.74 -4.81 50.60
N PHE A 51 1.18 -5.99 50.10
CA PHE A 51 1.97 -6.93 50.89
C PHE A 51 3.48 -6.62 50.89
N PRO A 52 4.24 -7.11 51.89
CA PRO A 52 5.70 -7.09 51.86
C PRO A 52 6.29 -7.75 50.61
N LYS A 53 7.38 -7.18 50.06
CA LYS A 53 8.05 -7.66 48.83
C LYS A 53 8.27 -9.18 48.74
N PRO A 54 8.69 -9.90 49.81
CA PRO A 54 8.87 -11.36 49.72
C PRO A 54 7.57 -12.14 49.47
N LEU A 55 6.42 -11.61 49.92
CA LEU A 55 5.10 -12.19 49.65
C LEU A 55 4.61 -11.84 48.26
N GLN A 56 4.84 -10.61 47.78
CA GLN A 56 4.52 -10.21 46.40
C GLN A 56 5.18 -11.16 45.38
N ILE A 57 6.50 -11.35 45.48
CA ILE A 57 7.27 -12.25 44.60
C ILE A 57 6.72 -13.68 44.63
N ARG A 58 6.23 -14.13 45.79
CA ARG A 58 5.66 -15.47 45.93
C ARG A 58 4.30 -15.57 45.26
N ILE A 59 3.44 -14.57 45.47
CA ILE A 59 2.11 -14.49 44.86
C ILE A 59 2.26 -14.43 43.34
N GLU A 60 3.17 -13.62 42.81
CA GLU A 60 3.49 -13.53 41.39
C GLU A 60 3.86 -14.91 40.80
N LYS A 61 4.76 -15.65 41.45
CA LYS A 61 5.13 -17.01 41.01
C LYS A 61 3.95 -17.98 41.00
N TRP A 62 3.05 -17.86 41.98
CA TRP A 62 1.84 -18.68 42.01
C TRP A 62 0.83 -18.25 40.95
N VAL A 63 0.67 -16.95 40.69
CA VAL A 63 -0.16 -16.41 39.61
C VAL A 63 0.33 -16.92 38.26
N GLU A 64 1.64 -16.79 37.99
CA GLU A 64 2.28 -17.31 36.78
C GLU A 64 1.98 -18.80 36.62
N LYS A 65 2.12 -19.59 37.69
CA LYS A 65 1.86 -21.03 37.69
C LYS A 65 0.39 -21.38 37.43
N ILE A 66 -0.53 -20.63 38.01
CA ILE A 66 -1.97 -20.85 37.87
C ILE A 66 -2.45 -20.44 36.47
N SER A 67 -1.81 -19.45 35.85
CA SER A 67 -2.11 -18.93 34.52
C SER A 67 -1.51 -19.72 33.35
N GLU A 68 -0.80 -20.83 33.61
CA GLU A 68 -0.25 -21.68 32.55
C GLU A 68 -1.37 -22.17 31.61
N PRO A 69 -1.13 -22.28 30.29
CA PRO A 69 -2.15 -22.69 29.34
C PRO A 69 -2.58 -24.14 29.58
N ILE A 70 -3.83 -24.31 30.01
CA ILE A 70 -4.42 -25.61 30.36
C ILE A 70 -5.48 -26.01 29.33
N LEU A 71 -5.28 -27.15 28.67
CA LEU A 71 -6.23 -27.67 27.68
C LEU A 71 -7.35 -28.52 28.31
N HIS A 72 -7.13 -29.08 29.50
CA HIS A 72 -8.05 -30.03 30.12
C HIS A 72 -8.98 -29.37 31.14
N LEU A 73 -10.30 -29.53 30.96
CA LEU A 73 -11.34 -28.91 31.80
C LEU A 73 -11.15 -29.14 33.31
N GLN A 74 -10.83 -30.37 33.72
CA GLN A 74 -10.61 -30.69 35.14
C GLN A 74 -9.40 -29.95 35.73
N TRP A 75 -8.39 -29.66 34.90
CA TRP A 75 -7.20 -28.92 35.32
C TRP A 75 -7.50 -27.42 35.39
N LYS A 76 -8.38 -26.89 34.53
CA LYS A 76 -8.89 -25.51 34.65
C LYS A 76 -9.65 -25.32 35.97
N LYS A 77 -10.56 -26.24 36.30
CA LYS A 77 -11.24 -26.24 37.61
C LYS A 77 -10.25 -26.29 38.78
N ASN A 78 -9.17 -27.07 38.65
CA ASN A 78 -8.12 -27.11 39.65
C ASN A 78 -7.40 -25.75 39.77
N ALA A 79 -7.03 -25.11 38.65
CA ALA A 79 -6.43 -23.78 38.63
C ALA A 79 -7.33 -22.73 39.30
N ASN A 80 -8.64 -22.72 38.98
CA ASN A 80 -9.61 -21.83 39.62
C ASN A 80 -9.67 -22.08 41.13
N ASN A 81 -9.64 -23.32 41.60
CA ASN A 81 -9.61 -23.62 43.04
C ASN A 81 -8.35 -23.08 43.73
N TYR A 82 -7.18 -23.15 43.08
CA TYR A 82 -5.97 -22.50 43.59
C TYR A 82 -6.11 -20.98 43.62
N ALA A 83 -6.65 -20.37 42.57
CA ALA A 83 -6.86 -18.93 42.49
C ALA A 83 -7.80 -18.43 43.60
N ILE A 84 -8.92 -19.12 43.81
CA ILE A 84 -9.89 -18.77 44.87
C ILE A 84 -9.26 -18.92 46.25
N LEU A 85 -8.46 -19.98 46.47
CA LEU A 85 -7.75 -20.17 47.74
C LEU A 85 -6.72 -19.08 47.97
N LEU A 86 -5.96 -18.71 46.94
CA LEU A 86 -4.97 -17.65 46.99
C LEU A 86 -5.64 -16.31 47.31
N LEU A 87 -6.75 -15.99 46.63
CA LEU A 87 -7.55 -14.80 46.89
C LEU A 87 -8.08 -14.77 48.32
N HIS A 88 -8.59 -15.88 48.83
CA HIS A 88 -9.07 -15.97 50.22
C HIS A 88 -7.95 -15.73 51.24
N MET A 89 -6.76 -16.29 51.00
CA MET A 89 -5.60 -16.08 51.87
C MET A 89 -5.08 -14.64 51.77
N ALA A 90 -5.05 -14.06 50.56
CA ALA A 90 -4.68 -12.67 50.33
C ALA A 90 -5.63 -11.72 51.07
N ARG A 91 -6.95 -11.86 50.93
CA ARG A 91 -7.94 -11.04 51.66
C ARG A 91 -7.79 -11.10 53.18
N ARG A 92 -7.32 -12.23 53.71
CA ARG A 92 -7.11 -12.43 55.16
C ARG A 92 -5.71 -12.09 55.64
N GLY A 93 -4.76 -11.88 54.73
CA GLY A 93 -3.33 -11.68 55.06
C GLY A 93 -2.65 -12.89 55.72
N VAL A 94 -3.24 -14.09 55.66
CA VAL A 94 -2.69 -15.30 56.32
C VAL A 94 -2.41 -16.38 55.28
N PHE A 95 -1.14 -16.51 54.92
CA PHE A 95 -0.66 -17.52 53.96
C PHE A 95 -0.32 -18.83 54.68
N ARG A 96 -0.91 -19.93 54.22
CA ARG A 96 -0.64 -21.30 54.67
C ARG A 96 -0.28 -22.15 53.45
N ALA A 97 0.12 -23.40 53.69
CA ALA A 97 0.31 -24.37 52.61
C ALA A 97 -0.90 -24.41 51.66
N PRO A 98 -0.70 -24.38 50.32
CA PRO A 98 0.59 -24.50 49.61
C PRO A 98 1.34 -23.17 49.36
N PHE A 99 0.75 -22.02 49.70
CA PHE A 99 1.31 -20.69 49.42
C PHE A 99 2.32 -20.20 50.48
N ASP A 100 2.68 -21.06 51.44
CA ASP A 100 3.80 -20.85 52.36
C ASP A 100 5.16 -21.00 51.64
N LYS A 101 5.19 -21.73 50.52
CA LYS A 101 6.37 -21.99 49.70
C LYS A 101 6.15 -21.53 48.25
N ALA A 102 7.24 -21.53 47.47
CA ALA A 102 7.17 -21.35 46.03
C ALA A 102 6.42 -22.53 45.36
N PRO A 103 5.78 -22.33 44.21
CA PRO A 103 5.11 -23.41 43.49
C PRO A 103 6.08 -24.55 43.15
N PRO A 104 5.63 -25.82 43.21
CA PRO A 104 6.47 -26.96 42.86
C PRO A 104 6.83 -26.96 41.37
N LEU A 105 8.00 -27.52 41.04
CA LEU A 105 8.40 -27.80 39.66
C LEU A 105 7.54 -28.94 39.10
N GLY A 106 6.90 -28.72 37.94
CA GLY A 106 6.01 -29.69 37.30
C GLY A 106 4.55 -29.22 37.24
N PRO A 107 3.61 -30.08 36.81
CA PRO A 107 2.20 -29.70 36.64
C PRO A 107 1.53 -29.38 37.98
N LEU A 108 0.52 -28.50 37.93
CA LEU A 108 -0.25 -28.09 39.11
C LEU A 108 -0.99 -29.30 39.70
N GLN A 109 -0.53 -29.77 40.87
CA GLN A 109 -1.12 -30.93 41.53
C GLN A 109 -2.55 -30.64 41.96
N THR A 110 -3.42 -31.65 41.95
CA THR A 110 -4.80 -31.49 42.42
C THR A 110 -4.82 -31.12 43.90
N LEU A 111 -5.55 -30.07 44.28
CA LEU A 111 -5.69 -29.70 45.69
C LEU A 111 -6.30 -30.87 46.48
N PRO A 112 -5.75 -31.20 47.67
CA PRO A 112 -6.38 -32.15 48.58
C PRO A 112 -7.84 -31.79 48.87
N ARG A 113 -8.71 -32.80 48.89
CA ARG A 113 -10.17 -32.62 49.02
C ARG A 113 -10.59 -31.77 50.22
N HIS A 114 -9.86 -31.82 51.34
CA HIS A 114 -10.19 -31.00 52.51
C HIS A 114 -9.97 -29.49 52.30
N MET A 115 -9.02 -29.08 51.45
CA MET A 115 -8.83 -27.68 51.07
C MET A 115 -9.93 -27.23 50.10
N ILE A 116 -10.33 -28.09 49.16
CA ILE A 116 -11.46 -27.86 48.25
C ILE A 116 -12.78 -27.78 49.04
N CYS A 117 -13.03 -28.64 50.01
CA CYS A 117 -14.25 -28.55 50.82
C CYS A 117 -14.29 -27.32 51.74
N SER A 118 -13.12 -26.80 52.14
CA SER A 118 -13.02 -25.51 52.84
C SER A 118 -13.41 -24.36 51.91
N LEU A 119 -13.09 -24.49 50.61
CA LEU A 119 -13.54 -23.61 49.53
C LEU A 119 -15.03 -23.80 49.22
N ASP A 120 -15.59 -25.02 49.26
CA ASP A 120 -17.05 -25.26 49.10
C ASP A 120 -17.88 -24.55 50.18
N GLY A 121 -17.33 -24.35 51.38
CA GLY A 121 -17.94 -23.51 52.42
C GLY A 121 -18.00 -22.02 52.06
N LEU A 122 -17.09 -21.56 51.20
CA LEU A 122 -16.98 -20.21 50.64
C LEU A 122 -17.68 -20.08 49.26
N GLN A 123 -17.80 -21.20 48.53
CA GLN A 123 -18.46 -21.36 47.23
C GLN A 123 -19.86 -22.00 47.35
N LYS A 124 -20.50 -21.95 48.53
CA LYS A 124 -21.92 -22.33 48.59
C LYS A 124 -22.69 -21.40 47.65
N PRO A 125 -23.40 -21.89 46.61
CA PRO A 125 -24.56 -21.15 46.14
C PRO A 125 -25.46 -20.95 47.37
N PRO A 126 -26.19 -19.82 47.48
CA PRO A 126 -27.03 -19.58 48.64
C PRO A 126 -27.86 -20.83 48.91
N ARG A 127 -27.84 -21.31 50.16
CA ARG A 127 -28.76 -22.37 50.64
C ARG A 127 -30.09 -22.11 49.95
N LYS A 128 -30.61 -23.09 49.19
CA LYS A 128 -31.92 -22.96 48.52
C LYS A 128 -32.86 -22.28 49.52
N PRO A 129 -33.30 -21.04 49.26
CA PRO A 129 -34.27 -20.41 50.13
C PRO A 129 -35.49 -21.34 50.17
N PRO A 130 -36.26 -21.36 51.27
CA PRO A 130 -37.56 -22.02 51.25
C PRO A 130 -38.30 -21.53 49.99
N PRO A 131 -39.10 -22.38 49.31
CA PRO A 131 -39.68 -22.03 48.03
C PRO A 131 -40.46 -20.72 48.15
N HIS A 132 -39.83 -19.62 47.78
CA HIS A 132 -40.40 -18.28 47.85
C HIS A 132 -40.76 -17.90 46.41
N PRO A 133 -41.95 -17.29 46.20
CA PRO A 133 -42.55 -17.22 44.89
C PRO A 133 -41.64 -16.40 44.00
N ARG A 134 -41.41 -16.92 42.80
CA ARG A 134 -40.70 -16.25 41.71
C ARG A 134 -41.01 -14.75 41.73
N ASN A 135 -39.95 -13.94 41.61
CA ASN A 135 -39.99 -12.49 41.33
C ASN A 135 -39.90 -11.51 42.50
N ALA A 136 -39.52 -11.91 43.72
CA ALA A 136 -39.33 -10.93 44.82
C ALA A 136 -38.20 -9.91 44.54
N TRP A 137 -37.06 -10.37 43.99
CA TRP A 137 -35.93 -9.52 43.64
C TRP A 137 -36.16 -8.72 42.36
N LEU A 138 -36.81 -9.31 41.35
CA LEU A 138 -37.20 -8.59 40.13
C LEU A 138 -38.21 -7.48 40.45
N LYS A 139 -39.21 -7.76 41.30
CA LYS A 139 -40.15 -6.73 41.80
C LYS A 139 -39.50 -5.70 42.72
N ALA A 140 -38.41 -6.04 43.42
CA ALA A 140 -37.63 -5.07 44.20
C ALA A 140 -36.81 -4.15 43.28
N TYR A 141 -36.18 -4.72 42.26
CA TYR A 141 -35.45 -4.01 41.22
C TYR A 141 -36.37 -3.10 40.40
N GLU A 142 -37.52 -3.61 39.92
CA GLU A 142 -38.56 -2.84 39.23
C GLU A 142 -39.05 -1.67 40.10
N ARG A 143 -39.31 -1.86 41.40
CA ARG A 143 -39.71 -0.77 42.31
C ARG A 143 -38.65 0.33 42.48
N VAL A 144 -37.36 -0.02 42.38
CA VAL A 144 -36.25 0.93 42.48
C VAL A 144 -36.04 1.66 41.14
N VAL A 145 -36.15 0.95 40.02
CA VAL A 145 -36.02 1.50 38.66
C VAL A 145 -37.22 2.36 38.26
N HIS A 146 -38.44 2.00 38.68
CA HIS A 146 -39.64 2.82 38.48
C HIS A 146 -39.65 4.09 39.35
N ARG A 147 -38.78 4.19 40.35
CA ARG A 147 -38.59 5.40 41.17
C ARG A 147 -37.69 6.45 40.49
N THR A 148 -36.81 6.02 39.59
CA THR A 148 -35.80 6.88 38.94
C THR A 148 -36.17 7.28 37.51
N ARG A 149 -37.25 6.72 36.96
CA ARG A 149 -37.77 7.11 35.64
C ARG A 149 -38.91 8.12 35.82
N PRO A 150 -38.80 9.36 35.29
CA PRO A 150 -39.90 10.31 35.34
C PRO A 150 -41.06 9.77 34.50
N THR A 151 -42.19 9.50 35.14
CA THR A 151 -43.43 9.16 34.47
C THR A 151 -44.07 10.44 33.94
N SER A 152 -43.97 10.66 32.64
CA SER A 152 -44.90 11.52 31.91
C SER A 152 -46.28 10.87 31.99
N THR A 153 -47.15 11.41 32.84
CA THR A 153 -48.53 10.95 32.99
C THR A 153 -49.40 11.67 31.98
N GLU A 154 -49.92 10.94 30.99
CA GLU A 154 -51.21 11.27 30.39
C GLU A 154 -52.30 10.36 31.01
N SER A 155 -53.39 11.03 31.36
CA SER A 155 -54.72 10.63 31.85
C SER A 155 -55.25 9.24 31.46
N SER A 156 -55.92 8.54 32.40
CA SER A 156 -57.39 8.62 32.58
C SER A 156 -57.90 7.66 33.67
N ASP A 157 -58.65 8.25 34.61
CA ASP A 157 -59.91 7.79 35.24
C ASP A 157 -60.01 6.66 36.27
N PHE A 158 -60.52 7.12 37.45
CA PHE A 158 -61.51 6.52 38.36
C PHE A 158 -61.14 5.30 39.23
N ALA A 159 -60.88 5.55 40.53
CA ALA A 159 -61.88 5.43 41.60
C ALA A 159 -61.21 5.52 42.99
N ALA A 160 -61.88 6.23 43.90
CA ALA A 160 -61.43 6.70 45.20
C ALA A 160 -61.08 5.62 46.23
N VAL A 161 -60.08 5.89 47.09
CA VAL A 161 -60.05 5.63 48.55
C VAL A 161 -58.86 6.43 49.18
N THR A 162 -59.23 7.34 50.07
CA THR A 162 -58.57 8.00 51.22
C THR A 162 -57.03 7.92 51.46
N THR A 163 -56.33 9.07 51.29
CA THR A 163 -55.09 9.63 51.96
C THR A 163 -53.75 8.83 51.97
N PRO A 164 -52.54 9.45 51.96
CA PRO A 164 -52.12 10.84 52.31
C PRO A 164 -51.60 11.68 51.11
N PRO A 165 -51.27 12.98 51.27
CA PRO A 165 -50.88 13.84 50.15
C PRO A 165 -49.60 13.32 49.48
N ALA A 166 -49.63 13.23 48.16
CA ALA A 166 -48.49 12.88 47.34
C ALA A 166 -47.31 13.82 47.67
N PRO A 167 -46.09 13.30 47.85
CA PRO A 167 -44.93 14.16 47.92
C PRO A 167 -44.81 14.88 46.58
N VAL A 168 -44.83 16.21 46.65
CA VAL A 168 -44.41 17.12 45.57
C VAL A 168 -43.16 16.50 44.90
N PRO A 169 -43.05 16.46 43.56
CA PRO A 169 -41.81 16.08 42.89
C PRO A 169 -40.75 17.13 43.23
N GLN A 170 -40.14 16.97 44.41
CA GLN A 170 -39.01 17.75 44.85
C GLN A 170 -37.90 17.39 43.88
N GLY A 171 -37.53 18.35 43.04
CA GLY A 171 -36.23 18.33 42.38
C GLY A 171 -35.19 17.94 43.42
N ARG A 172 -34.36 16.96 43.04
CA ARG A 172 -33.28 16.37 43.83
C ARG A 172 -32.75 17.35 44.88
N ASP A 173 -32.91 17.05 46.17
CA ASP A 173 -32.33 17.85 47.24
C ASP A 173 -30.79 17.89 47.03
N PRO A 174 -30.20 19.05 46.68
CA PRO A 174 -28.78 19.14 46.33
C PRO A 174 -27.84 18.73 47.47
N ARG A 175 -28.37 18.62 48.69
CA ARG A 175 -27.62 18.30 49.91
C ARG A 175 -27.61 16.82 50.26
N ARG A 176 -28.39 15.96 49.57
CA ARG A 176 -28.40 14.52 49.83
C ARG A 176 -27.19 13.85 49.18
N PRO A 177 -26.36 13.10 49.94
CA PRO A 177 -25.29 12.31 49.36
C PRO A 177 -25.83 11.30 48.34
N LEU A 178 -25.14 11.16 47.21
CA LEU A 178 -25.53 10.18 46.20
C LEU A 178 -25.50 8.76 46.77
N SER A 179 -26.52 7.98 46.42
CA SER A 179 -26.50 6.53 46.61
C SER A 179 -25.39 5.91 45.77
N TYR A 180 -24.77 4.84 46.25
CA TYR A 180 -23.77 4.07 45.49
C TYR A 180 -24.25 3.68 44.09
N VAL A 181 -25.52 3.29 43.96
CA VAL A 181 -26.13 2.95 42.66
C VAL A 181 -26.24 4.18 41.74
N GLU A 182 -26.52 5.36 42.29
CA GLU A 182 -26.58 6.60 41.52
C GLU A 182 -25.17 7.02 41.07
N ILE A 183 -24.15 6.86 41.92
CA ILE A 183 -22.74 7.10 41.57
C ILE A 183 -22.30 6.16 40.46
N VAL A 184 -22.59 4.85 40.58
CA VAL A 184 -22.21 3.86 39.58
C VAL A 184 -22.91 4.15 38.23
N ASN A 185 -24.20 4.47 38.24
CA ASN A 185 -24.91 4.83 37.01
C ASN A 185 -24.37 6.11 36.38
N GLU A 186 -24.02 7.13 37.17
CA GLU A 186 -23.39 8.36 36.68
C GLU A 186 -22.02 8.08 36.07
N THR A 187 -21.20 7.22 36.71
CA THR A 187 -19.93 6.80 36.13
C THR A 187 -20.10 6.01 34.83
N ILE A 188 -21.10 5.12 34.74
CA ILE A 188 -21.40 4.38 33.50
C ILE A 188 -21.82 5.35 32.40
N ASN A 189 -22.73 6.28 32.67
CA ASN A 189 -23.18 7.26 31.69
C ASN A 189 -22.02 8.15 31.19
N ASN A 190 -21.10 8.54 32.08
CA ASN A 190 -19.93 9.33 31.71
C ASN A 190 -18.99 8.54 30.80
N LEU A 191 -18.72 7.27 31.12
CA LEU A 191 -17.90 6.39 30.29
C LEU A 191 -18.55 6.12 28.93
N GLU A 192 -19.88 5.95 28.88
CA GLU A 192 -20.62 5.80 27.63
C GLU A 192 -20.54 7.08 26.77
N ALA A 193 -20.63 8.26 27.39
CA ALA A 193 -20.50 9.55 26.72
C ALA A 193 -19.07 9.77 26.19
N GLU A 194 -18.04 9.46 26.98
CA GLU A 194 -16.64 9.50 26.54
C GLU A 194 -16.39 8.53 25.38
N LEU A 195 -16.88 7.29 25.49
CA LEU A 195 -16.77 6.30 24.42
C LEU A 195 -17.47 6.78 23.13
N ALA A 196 -18.63 7.43 23.25
CA ALA A 196 -19.33 8.00 22.10
C ALA A 196 -18.55 9.17 21.47
N ALA A 197 -17.96 10.04 22.29
CA ALA A 197 -17.11 11.13 21.82
C ALA A 197 -15.86 10.61 21.10
N GLU A 198 -15.17 9.63 21.69
CA GLU A 198 -14.02 8.94 21.06
C GLU A 198 -14.40 8.23 19.76
N ARG A 199 -15.58 7.61 19.69
CA ARG A 199 -16.06 7.03 18.42
C ARG A 199 -16.27 8.11 17.36
N SER A 200 -16.80 9.27 17.73
CA SER A 200 -16.97 10.39 16.81
C SER A 200 -15.64 10.94 16.31
N THR A 201 -14.63 11.06 17.18
CA THR A 201 -13.29 11.51 16.77
C THR A 201 -12.63 10.49 15.85
N ASN A 202 -12.74 9.19 16.15
CA ASN A 202 -12.22 8.12 15.30
C ASN A 202 -12.85 8.12 13.90
N VAL A 203 -14.17 8.34 13.80
CA VAL A 203 -14.85 8.48 12.49
C VAL A 203 -14.31 9.68 11.73
N SER A 204 -14.18 10.85 12.38
CA SER A 204 -13.64 12.04 11.73
C SER A 204 -12.19 11.86 11.24
N LEU A 205 -11.34 11.23 12.06
CA LEU A 205 -9.96 10.92 11.66
C LEU A 205 -9.92 9.92 10.50
N HIS A 206 -10.82 8.94 10.49
CA HIS A 206 -10.95 8.00 9.38
C HIS A 206 -11.31 8.70 8.07
N GLU A 207 -12.30 9.60 8.09
CA GLU A 207 -12.69 10.42 6.93
C GLU A 207 -11.52 11.27 6.41
N GLN A 208 -10.75 11.89 7.31
CA GLN A 208 -9.55 12.65 6.93
C GLN A 208 -8.47 11.77 6.27
N LEU A 209 -8.25 10.56 6.80
CA LEU A 209 -7.31 9.61 6.22
C LEU A 209 -7.77 9.13 4.84
N GLU A 210 -9.07 8.91 4.65
CA GLU A 210 -9.63 8.57 3.34
C GLU A 210 -9.45 9.72 2.33
N GLU A 211 -9.69 10.96 2.74
CA GLU A 211 -9.49 12.14 1.90
C GLU A 211 -8.01 12.30 1.50
N LEU A 212 -7.09 12.21 2.46
CA LEU A 212 -5.64 12.25 2.18
C LEU A 212 -5.23 11.11 1.26
N THR A 213 -5.77 9.91 1.46
CA THR A 213 -5.50 8.76 0.59
C THR A 213 -5.97 9.02 -0.84
N ARG A 214 -7.15 9.63 -1.01
CA ARG A 214 -7.67 10.03 -2.32
C ARG A 214 -6.78 11.09 -2.98
N LEU A 215 -6.34 12.09 -2.23
CA LEU A 215 -5.43 13.13 -2.71
C LEU A 215 -4.09 12.55 -3.16
N CYS A 216 -3.47 11.69 -2.33
CA CYS A 216 -2.22 11.01 -2.68
C CYS A 216 -2.34 10.18 -3.97
N LYS A 217 -3.46 9.45 -4.13
CA LYS A 217 -3.72 8.68 -5.37
C LYS A 217 -3.86 9.59 -6.59
N SER A 218 -4.61 10.68 -6.47
CA SER A 218 -4.80 11.63 -7.56
C SER A 218 -3.49 12.32 -7.94
N GLN A 219 -2.68 12.71 -6.95
CA GLN A 219 -1.39 13.36 -7.19
C GLN A 219 -0.39 12.38 -7.82
N ALA A 220 -0.37 11.12 -7.38
CA ALA A 220 0.45 10.08 -7.99
C ALA A 220 0.08 9.86 -9.47
N ALA A 221 -1.22 9.84 -9.80
CA ALA A 221 -1.68 9.75 -11.19
C ALA A 221 -1.22 10.95 -12.04
N SER A 222 -1.37 12.17 -11.52
CA SER A 222 -0.93 13.39 -12.20
C SER A 222 0.58 13.44 -12.44
N ILE A 223 1.39 12.96 -11.48
CA ILE A 223 2.84 12.84 -11.64
C ILE A 223 3.19 11.82 -12.74
N LEU A 224 2.49 10.68 -12.79
CA LEU A 224 2.71 9.67 -13.83
C LEU A 224 2.37 10.21 -15.22
N GLU A 225 1.27 10.95 -15.34
CA GLU A 225 0.86 11.60 -16.59
C GLU A 225 1.90 12.64 -17.04
N SER A 226 2.31 13.54 -16.15
CA SER A 226 3.34 14.55 -16.44
C SER A 226 4.69 13.91 -16.84
N LYS A 227 5.04 12.78 -16.23
CA LYS A 227 6.25 12.02 -16.59
C LYS A 227 6.13 11.40 -17.98
N ALA A 228 4.96 10.89 -18.35
CA ALA A 228 4.71 10.33 -19.67
C ALA A 228 4.80 11.42 -20.75
N GLU A 229 4.20 12.58 -20.51
CA GLU A 229 4.29 13.74 -21.41
C GLU A 229 5.75 14.18 -21.63
N LEU A 230 6.54 14.25 -20.55
CA LEU A 230 7.95 14.59 -20.63
C LEU A 230 8.76 13.56 -21.45
N GLN A 231 8.47 12.27 -21.25
CA GLN A 231 9.11 11.20 -22.04
C GLN A 231 8.76 11.31 -23.52
N GLU A 232 7.51 11.62 -23.84
CA GLU A 232 7.08 11.80 -25.21
C GLU A 232 7.75 13.03 -25.85
N ALA A 233 7.80 14.15 -25.14
CA ALA A 233 8.47 15.37 -25.61
C ALA A 233 9.97 15.12 -25.87
N ASN A 234 10.66 14.45 -24.95
CA ASN A 234 12.05 14.04 -25.15
C ASN A 234 12.22 13.15 -26.38
N ALA A 235 11.33 12.17 -26.58
CA ALA A 235 11.38 11.30 -27.76
C ALA A 235 11.15 12.07 -29.07
N ARG A 236 10.30 13.11 -29.07
CA ARG A 236 10.11 13.99 -30.23
C ARG A 236 11.36 14.83 -30.50
N HIS A 237 11.96 15.42 -29.46
CA HIS A 237 13.18 16.21 -29.60
C HIS A 237 14.37 15.38 -30.09
N SER A 238 14.57 14.17 -29.56
CA SER A 238 15.64 13.26 -30.04
C SER A 238 15.49 12.96 -31.53
N ARG A 239 14.26 12.68 -31.99
CA ARG A 239 13.98 12.45 -33.41
C ARG A 239 14.29 13.67 -34.27
N GLU A 240 13.96 14.88 -33.83
CA GLU A 240 14.28 16.09 -34.58
C GLU A 240 15.79 16.35 -34.62
N ILE A 241 16.51 16.09 -33.52
CA ILE A 241 17.98 16.18 -33.49
C ILE A 241 18.59 15.21 -34.51
N GLU A 242 18.15 13.95 -34.54
CA GLU A 242 18.59 12.96 -35.53
C GLU A 242 18.28 13.39 -36.97
N ARG A 243 17.10 13.98 -37.20
CA ARG A 243 16.71 14.52 -38.49
C ARG A 243 17.64 15.66 -38.94
N LEU A 244 17.91 16.62 -38.05
CA LEU A 244 18.80 17.75 -38.31
C LEU A 244 20.25 17.30 -38.54
N HIS A 245 20.75 16.34 -37.75
CA HIS A 245 22.07 15.75 -37.99
C HIS A 245 22.16 15.09 -39.37
N THR A 246 21.12 14.37 -39.78
CA THR A 246 21.07 13.73 -41.10
C THR A 246 21.08 14.77 -42.22
N LEU A 247 20.27 15.83 -42.10
CA LEU A 247 20.22 16.92 -43.08
C LEU A 247 21.57 17.64 -43.19
N HIS A 248 22.18 17.98 -42.04
CA HIS A 248 23.48 18.63 -42.03
C HIS A 248 24.57 17.75 -42.65
N ALA A 249 24.56 16.44 -42.39
CA ALA A 249 25.49 15.50 -43.04
C ALA A 249 25.33 15.48 -44.57
N MET A 250 24.09 15.49 -45.06
CA MET A 250 23.81 15.56 -46.50
C MET A 250 24.31 16.88 -47.12
N GLU A 251 24.07 18.02 -46.46
CA GLU A 251 24.53 19.32 -46.92
C GLU A 251 26.06 19.41 -47.00
N LEU A 252 26.76 18.86 -46.00
CA LEU A 252 28.23 18.78 -46.01
C LEU A 252 28.75 17.92 -47.16
N ASP A 253 28.12 16.78 -47.43
CA ASP A 253 28.49 15.90 -48.53
C ASP A 253 28.27 16.58 -49.90
N ASP A 254 27.15 17.29 -50.07
CA ASP A 254 26.87 18.01 -51.30
C ASP A 254 27.83 19.18 -51.51
N LEU A 255 28.17 19.92 -50.45
CA LEU A 255 29.16 20.98 -50.50
C LEU A 255 30.55 20.43 -50.85
N LYS A 256 30.94 19.29 -50.26
CA LYS A 256 32.20 18.60 -50.55
C LYS A 256 32.25 18.14 -52.01
N LYS A 257 31.18 17.53 -52.52
CA LYS A 257 31.07 17.13 -53.94
C LYS A 257 31.16 18.35 -54.86
N LYS A 258 30.49 19.45 -54.54
CA LYS A 258 30.55 20.70 -55.32
C LYS A 258 31.96 21.26 -55.36
N HIS A 259 32.64 21.30 -54.22
CA HIS A 259 34.03 21.76 -54.14
C HIS A 259 34.98 20.85 -54.95
N GLN A 260 34.81 19.53 -54.87
CA GLN A 260 35.59 18.58 -55.66
C GLN A 260 35.40 18.79 -57.16
N ARG A 261 34.17 19.02 -57.62
CA ARG A 261 33.89 19.35 -59.04
C ARG A 261 34.56 20.66 -59.43
N GLN A 262 34.42 21.72 -58.64
CA GLN A 262 35.06 23.00 -58.90
C GLN A 262 36.60 22.87 -59.01
N MET A 263 37.21 22.09 -58.13
CA MET A 263 38.65 21.80 -58.19
C MET A 263 39.02 21.04 -59.46
N HIS A 264 38.24 20.04 -59.85
CA HIS A 264 38.47 19.27 -61.07
C HIS A 264 38.34 20.13 -62.33
N ASP A 265 37.28 20.95 -62.40
CA ASP A 265 37.03 21.88 -63.51
C ASP A 265 38.15 22.92 -63.62
N ALA A 266 38.66 23.43 -62.49
CA ALA A 266 39.80 24.34 -62.46
C ALA A 266 41.09 23.67 -62.97
N ILE A 267 41.34 22.40 -62.61
CA ILE A 267 42.48 21.63 -63.14
C ILE A 267 42.37 21.47 -64.65
N ILE A 268 41.21 21.06 -65.16
CA ILE A 268 40.97 20.90 -66.60
C ILE A 268 41.14 22.24 -67.32
N SER A 269 40.56 23.32 -66.81
CA SER A 269 40.68 24.66 -67.39
C SER A 269 42.13 25.13 -67.46
N ASN A 270 42.91 24.91 -66.40
CA ASN A 270 44.35 25.20 -66.39
C ASN A 270 45.11 24.36 -67.41
N GLN A 271 44.81 23.05 -67.52
CA GLN A 271 45.42 22.18 -68.53
C GLN A 271 45.10 22.64 -69.95
N LEU A 272 43.85 23.01 -70.25
CA LEU A 272 43.45 23.56 -71.54
C LEU A 272 44.18 24.87 -71.84
N THR A 273 44.32 25.74 -70.85
CA THR A 273 45.06 27.00 -70.99
C THR A 273 46.54 26.74 -71.29
N ILE A 274 47.16 25.79 -70.60
CA ILE A 274 48.56 25.39 -70.85
C ILE A 274 48.70 24.81 -72.25
N ALA A 275 47.83 23.88 -72.65
CA ALA A 275 47.84 23.27 -73.98
C ALA A 275 47.65 24.32 -75.09
N SER A 276 46.72 25.27 -74.90
CA SER A 276 46.52 26.38 -75.84
C SER A 276 47.77 27.27 -75.95
N LYS A 277 48.40 27.64 -74.83
CA LYS A 277 49.65 28.41 -74.83
C LYS A 277 50.79 27.65 -75.52
N GLN A 278 50.89 26.33 -75.30
CA GLN A 278 51.87 25.48 -75.97
C GLN A 278 51.62 25.41 -77.49
N ALA A 279 50.37 25.27 -77.92
CA ALA A 279 50.02 25.27 -79.34
C ALA A 279 50.38 26.61 -80.02
N VAL A 280 50.07 27.75 -79.38
CA VAL A 280 50.46 29.08 -79.88
C VAL A 280 51.99 29.22 -79.92
N ALA A 281 52.70 28.81 -78.87
CA ALA A 281 54.16 28.84 -78.87
C ALA A 281 54.78 27.96 -79.96
N GLN A 282 54.19 26.79 -80.24
CA GLN A 282 54.60 25.90 -81.35
C GLN A 282 54.34 26.53 -82.71
N THR A 283 53.21 27.22 -82.91
CA THR A 283 52.97 27.95 -84.15
C THR A 283 53.93 29.14 -84.30
N ASP A 284 54.23 29.85 -83.23
CA ASP A 284 55.19 30.97 -83.26
C ASP A 284 56.60 30.46 -83.58
N THR A 285 57.03 29.32 -83.01
CA THR A 285 58.31 28.71 -83.39
C THR A 285 58.30 28.19 -84.82
N PHE A 286 57.19 27.60 -85.29
CA PHE A 286 57.06 27.17 -86.68
C PHE A 286 57.14 28.36 -87.64
N VAL A 287 56.44 29.45 -87.37
CA VAL A 287 56.48 30.69 -88.16
C VAL A 287 57.88 31.32 -88.12
N ASP A 288 58.52 31.39 -86.95
CA ASP A 288 59.89 31.92 -86.82
C ASP A 288 60.92 31.03 -87.54
N THR A 289 60.70 29.72 -87.61
CA THR A 289 61.55 28.79 -88.38
C THR A 289 61.33 28.98 -89.89
N VAL A 290 60.08 29.11 -90.35
CA VAL A 290 59.75 29.37 -91.76
C VAL A 290 60.28 30.75 -92.22
N ILE A 291 60.27 31.75 -91.34
CA ILE A 291 60.83 33.08 -91.63
C ILE A 291 62.36 33.07 -91.57
N ARG A 292 62.99 32.27 -90.71
CA ARG A 292 64.46 32.13 -90.65
C ARG A 292 65.07 31.29 -91.77
N ASP A 293 64.29 30.46 -92.45
CA ASP A 293 64.68 29.78 -93.69
C ASP A 293 64.66 30.75 -94.90
N ASP A 294 65.30 31.90 -94.70
CA ASP A 294 65.44 33.04 -95.61
C ASP A 294 66.05 32.60 -96.96
N ALA A 295 66.87 31.54 -96.95
CA ALA A 295 67.45 30.93 -98.14
C ALA A 295 66.39 30.26 -99.04
N SER A 296 65.38 29.60 -98.46
CA SER A 296 64.32 28.94 -99.22
C SER A 296 63.30 29.94 -99.80
N VAL A 297 63.03 31.00 -99.04
CA VAL A 297 62.15 32.09 -99.46
C VAL A 297 62.82 32.93 -100.54
N GLN A 298 64.12 33.22 -100.42
CA GLN A 298 64.90 33.85 -101.49
C GLN A 298 64.97 33.00 -102.75
N ASP A 299 65.19 31.68 -102.65
CA ASP A 299 65.20 30.79 -103.82
C ASP A 299 63.84 30.77 -104.54
N PHE A 300 62.74 30.78 -103.78
CA PHE A 300 61.40 30.85 -104.35
C PHE A 300 61.11 32.21 -105.03
N MET A 301 61.52 33.32 -104.42
CA MET A 301 61.39 34.65 -105.04
C MET A 301 62.27 34.78 -106.30
N ALA A 302 63.50 34.24 -106.27
CA ALA A 302 64.37 34.18 -107.44
C ALA A 302 63.77 33.33 -108.58
N TYR A 303 63.07 32.24 -108.24
CA TYR A 303 62.31 31.46 -109.22
C TYR A 303 61.18 32.27 -109.85
N ILE A 304 60.40 33.03 -109.05
CA ILE A 304 59.33 33.90 -109.57
C ILE A 304 59.91 34.97 -110.52
N ASP A 305 61.00 35.64 -110.14
CA ASP A 305 61.65 36.65 -110.99
C ASP A 305 62.14 36.03 -112.29
N ARG A 306 62.77 34.85 -112.23
CA ARG A 306 63.21 34.12 -113.42
C ARG A 306 62.04 33.75 -114.32
N PHE A 307 60.94 33.25 -113.75
CA PHE A 307 59.73 32.93 -114.49
C PHE A 307 59.10 34.16 -115.15
N TYR A 308 59.10 35.30 -114.45
CA TYR A 308 58.59 36.57 -115.00
C TYR A 308 59.45 37.08 -116.15
N VAL A 309 60.78 36.96 -116.05
CA VAL A 309 61.72 37.31 -117.12
C VAL A 309 61.52 36.38 -118.33
N GLU A 310 61.38 35.07 -118.11
CA GLU A 310 61.16 34.09 -119.18
C GLU A 310 59.82 34.32 -119.89
N THR A 311 58.74 34.55 -119.16
CA THR A 311 57.42 34.86 -119.74
C THR A 311 57.40 36.22 -120.44
N ALA A 312 58.07 37.24 -119.89
CA ALA A 312 58.23 38.53 -120.56
C ALA A 312 59.13 38.45 -121.81
N ALA A 313 60.13 37.57 -121.83
CA ALA A 313 60.95 37.29 -123.01
C ALA A 313 60.14 36.57 -124.09
N LEU A 314 59.33 35.57 -123.71
CA LEU A 314 58.41 34.89 -124.62
C LEU A 314 57.36 35.83 -125.21
N THR A 315 56.86 36.78 -124.41
CA THR A 315 55.88 37.78 -124.86
C THR A 315 56.52 38.84 -125.77
N ARG A 316 57.77 39.24 -125.51
CA ARG A 316 58.54 40.11 -126.42
C ARG A 316 58.88 39.42 -127.74
N HIS A 317 59.19 38.13 -127.73
CA HIS A 317 59.41 37.37 -128.96
C HIS A 317 58.13 37.20 -129.80
N ALA A 318 56.96 37.14 -129.17
CA ALA A 318 55.68 37.07 -129.87
C ALA A 318 55.24 38.41 -130.51
N ILE A 319 55.77 39.55 -130.05
CA ILE A 319 55.36 40.89 -130.52
C ILE A 319 56.40 41.51 -131.48
N GLY A 320 57.64 41.03 -131.50
CA GLY A 320 58.72 41.56 -132.36
C GLY A 320 58.96 40.83 -133.70
N GLY A 321 58.20 39.78 -134.01
CA GLY A 321 58.43 38.92 -135.19
C GLY A 321 57.71 39.33 -136.48
N ASN A 322 57.24 40.57 -136.59
CA ASN A 322 56.48 41.04 -137.77
C ASN A 322 57.17 42.25 -138.43
N HIS A 323 58.37 42.02 -138.98
CA HIS A 323 58.98 42.81 -140.06
C HIS A 323 60.30 42.16 -140.52
N ALA A 324 60.26 41.43 -141.64
CA ALA A 324 61.26 41.37 -142.72
C ALA A 324 61.25 39.99 -143.40
N GLY A 325 61.02 39.98 -144.73
CA GLY A 325 61.31 38.86 -145.63
C GLY A 325 60.11 38.03 -146.02
#